data_AF-A0A2M8DDZ9-F1
#
_entry.id   AF-A0A2M8DDZ9-F1
#
_cell.length_a   1.000
_cell.length_b   1.000
_cell.length_c   1.000
_cell.angle_alpha   90.00
_cell.angle_beta   90.00
_cell.angle_gamma   90.00
#
_symmetry.space_group_name_H-M   'P 1'
#
loop_
_entity.id
_entity.type
_entity.pdbx_description
1 polymer ?
#
loop_
_entity_poly.entity_id
_entity_poly.type
_entity_poly.pdbx_seq_one_letter_code
_entity_poly.pdbx_strand_id
1 'polypeptide(L)'
;IVETEIKHRGCYIHDGAFDYTGQVVASHPIVFISSDTVTIKSNLNPASSIIFIAPKIVFNNNVTSVKGVFIANEISVVSEKEADGVTAIPESYYLTNIINKPLLVTGNLVALDENKPIKYWLRKLDDNRQPSLFVKFDVKQYTDGMPCLGVSKYKWNQLQ
;
A
#
# COMPACT_ATOMS: atom_id res chain seq x y z
N ILE A 1 7.48 9.68 -7.69
CA ILE A 1 8.93 9.40 -7.69
C ILE A 1 9.18 8.19 -8.58
N VAL A 2 9.74 8.37 -9.77
CA VAL A 2 10.27 7.28 -10.60
C VAL A 2 11.76 7.14 -10.25
N GLU A 3 12.06 6.70 -9.03
CA GLU A 3 13.43 6.37 -8.66
C GLU A 3 13.53 4.86 -8.50
N THR A 4 14.26 4.26 -9.42
CA THR A 4 14.47 2.82 -9.55
C THR A 4 15.37 2.25 -8.45
N GLU A 5 15.98 3.09 -7.60
CA GLU A 5 16.84 2.64 -6.51
C GLU A 5 16.94 3.68 -5.38
N ILE A 6 16.25 3.44 -4.27
CA ILE A 6 16.44 4.23 -3.05
C ILE A 6 17.58 3.62 -2.24
N LYS A 7 18.74 4.28 -2.27
CA LYS A 7 20.00 3.77 -1.70
C LYS A 7 20.19 4.03 -0.20
N HIS A 8 19.32 4.83 0.41
CA HIS A 8 19.50 5.31 1.79
C HIS A 8 18.25 5.10 2.65
N ARG A 9 18.46 5.00 3.97
CA ARG A 9 17.38 5.12 4.96
C ARG A 9 16.75 6.49 4.83
N GLY A 10 15.43 6.58 4.88
CA GLY A 10 14.80 7.89 4.76
C GLY A 10 13.29 7.89 4.87
N CYS A 11 12.79 9.10 5.13
CA CYS A 11 11.39 9.44 4.96
C CYS A 11 11.27 10.31 3.70
N TYR A 12 10.48 9.84 2.74
CA TYR A 12 10.23 10.51 1.47
C TYR A 12 8.82 11.09 1.51
N ILE A 13 8.73 12.42 1.42
CA ILE A 13 7.47 13.13 1.42
C ILE A 13 7.22 13.59 -0.01
N HIS A 14 6.08 13.20 -0.57
CA HIS A 14 5.66 13.53 -1.93
C HIS A 14 4.34 14.28 -1.89
N ASP A 15 4.30 15.45 -2.52
CA ASP A 15 3.07 16.24 -2.63
C ASP A 15 2.31 15.83 -3.91
N GLY A 16 1.12 15.26 -3.71
CA GLY A 16 0.26 14.72 -4.76
C GLY A 16 0.30 13.19 -4.83
N ALA A 17 -0.40 12.65 -5.83
CA ALA A 17 -0.48 11.22 -6.06
C ALA A 17 0.86 10.67 -6.60
N PHE A 18 1.15 9.40 -6.34
CA PHE A 18 2.24 8.73 -7.04
C PHE A 18 1.98 7.25 -7.29
N ASP A 19 2.49 6.79 -8.42
CA ASP A 19 2.51 5.39 -8.79
C ASP A 19 3.83 4.76 -8.33
N TYR A 20 3.69 3.66 -7.63
CA TYR A 20 4.78 2.77 -7.29
C TYR A 20 4.81 1.61 -8.29
N THR A 21 5.80 1.65 -9.19
CA THR A 21 5.97 0.67 -10.28
C THR A 21 7.25 -0.18 -10.14
N GLY A 22 8.13 0.13 -9.19
CA GLY A 22 9.47 -0.46 -9.10
C GLY A 22 9.61 -1.72 -8.25
N GLN A 23 10.63 -2.54 -8.54
CA GLN A 23 11.22 -3.41 -7.53
C GLN A 23 12.20 -2.57 -6.71
N VAL A 24 11.76 -2.00 -5.60
CA VAL A 24 12.69 -1.33 -4.69
C VAL A 24 13.59 -2.39 -4.06
N VAL A 25 14.87 -2.34 -4.40
CA VAL A 25 15.95 -2.97 -3.63
C VAL A 25 16.23 -2.08 -2.42
N ALA A 26 15.25 -1.96 -1.53
CA ALA A 26 15.46 -1.29 -0.25
C ALA A 26 16.40 -2.17 0.54
N SER A 27 17.67 -1.81 0.62
CA SER A 27 18.63 -2.43 1.54
C SER A 27 18.42 -1.95 2.98
N HIS A 28 17.58 -0.92 3.19
CA HIS A 28 17.30 -0.33 4.48
C HIS A 28 15.83 0.08 4.65
N PRO A 29 15.35 0.32 5.89
CA PRO A 29 13.98 0.76 6.12
C PRO A 29 13.69 2.13 5.49
N ILE A 30 12.54 2.24 4.80
CA ILE A 30 12.09 3.45 4.11
C ILE A 30 10.62 3.73 4.43
N VAL A 31 10.29 5.01 4.61
CA VAL A 31 8.91 5.49 4.73
C VAL A 31 8.58 6.42 3.57
N PHE A 32 7.47 6.18 2.90
CA PHE A 32 6.86 7.04 1.90
C PHE A 32 5.60 7.68 2.47
N ILE A 33 5.52 9.00 2.37
CA ILE A 33 4.36 9.78 2.78
C ILE A 33 3.87 10.55 1.55
N SER A 34 2.61 10.38 1.19
CA SER A 34 1.95 11.13 0.13
C SER A 34 0.79 11.94 0.68
N SER A 35 0.57 13.15 0.14
CA SER A 35 -0.61 13.97 0.44
C SER A 35 -1.88 13.51 -0.30
N ASP A 36 -1.78 12.54 -1.22
CA ASP A 36 -2.89 12.03 -2.03
C ASP A 36 -2.75 10.50 -2.24
N THR A 37 -3.20 9.96 -3.38
CA THR A 37 -3.31 8.54 -3.61
C THR A 37 -1.97 7.90 -3.94
N VAL A 38 -1.67 6.77 -3.31
CA VAL A 38 -0.54 5.90 -3.66
C VAL A 38 -1.05 4.68 -4.39
N THR A 39 -0.59 4.49 -5.63
CA THR A 39 -0.98 3.34 -6.45
C THR A 39 0.17 2.34 -6.54
N ILE A 40 -0.03 1.14 -5.99
CA ILE A 40 0.90 0.01 -6.13
C ILE A 40 0.55 -0.75 -7.41
N LYS A 41 1.37 -0.59 -8.46
CA LYS A 41 1.14 -1.19 -9.78
C LYS A 41 1.84 -2.52 -10.02
N SER A 42 2.83 -2.85 -9.18
CA SER A 42 3.61 -4.08 -9.31
C SER A 42 3.75 -4.82 -7.98
N ASN A 43 4.06 -6.12 -8.05
CA ASN A 43 4.39 -6.91 -6.87
C ASN A 43 5.57 -6.27 -6.13
N LEU A 44 5.44 -6.17 -4.81
CA LEU A 44 6.39 -5.48 -3.96
C LEU A 44 7.06 -6.49 -3.03
N ASN A 45 8.36 -6.73 -3.21
CA ASN A 45 9.13 -7.63 -2.36
C ASN A 45 10.50 -7.03 -2.00
N PRO A 46 10.53 -5.97 -1.19
CA PRO A 46 11.77 -5.32 -0.78
C PRO A 46 12.60 -6.22 0.14
N ALA A 47 13.92 -6.07 0.06
CA ALA A 47 14.86 -6.74 0.96
C ALA A 47 14.77 -6.22 2.40
N SER A 48 14.31 -4.97 2.58
CA SER A 48 14.10 -4.32 3.87
C SER A 48 12.66 -3.84 4.05
N SER A 49 12.40 -3.13 5.14
CA SER A 49 11.05 -2.70 5.52
C SER A 49 10.64 -1.45 4.77
N ILE A 50 9.41 -1.45 4.27
CA ILE A 50 8.85 -0.32 3.52
C ILE A 50 7.51 0.06 4.12
N ILE A 51 7.30 1.35 4.32
CA ILE A 51 6.04 1.88 4.84
C ILE A 51 5.49 2.89 3.84
N PHE A 52 4.20 2.76 3.52
CA PHE A 52 3.43 3.73 2.75
C PHE A 52 2.38 4.36 3.64
N ILE A 53 2.32 5.68 3.65
CA ILE A 53 1.34 6.49 4.36
C ILE A 53 0.70 7.44 3.37
N ALA A 54 -0.62 7.38 3.23
CA ALA A 54 -1.35 8.19 2.26
C ALA A 54 -2.83 8.29 2.63
N PRO A 55 -3.58 9.33 2.22
CA PRO A 55 -5.04 9.32 2.37
C PRO A 55 -5.71 8.09 1.73
N LYS A 56 -5.20 7.64 0.58
CA LYS A 56 -5.71 6.48 -0.15
C LYS A 56 -4.57 5.61 -0.67
N ILE A 57 -4.67 4.30 -0.46
CA ILE A 57 -3.77 3.31 -1.07
C ILE A 57 -4.56 2.41 -2.01
N VAL A 58 -4.05 2.28 -3.23
CA VAL A 58 -4.66 1.52 -4.30
C VAL A 58 -3.72 0.41 -4.74
N PHE A 59 -4.19 -0.83 -4.74
CA PHE A 59 -3.48 -1.94 -5.37
C PHE A 59 -4.08 -2.19 -6.75
N ASN A 60 -3.24 -2.22 -7.78
CA ASN A 60 -3.67 -2.72 -9.09
C ASN A 60 -4.07 -4.20 -8.97
N ASN A 61 -5.11 -4.63 -9.68
CA ASN A 61 -5.62 -5.99 -9.62
C ASN A 61 -4.54 -7.04 -9.96
N ASN A 62 -3.59 -6.70 -10.85
CA ASN A 62 -2.47 -7.55 -11.26
C ASN A 62 -1.47 -7.84 -10.13
N VAL A 63 -1.47 -7.03 -9.06
CA VAL A 63 -0.64 -7.27 -7.88
C VAL A 63 -1.15 -8.51 -7.14
N THR A 64 -0.28 -9.45 -6.83
CA THR A 64 -0.63 -10.71 -6.14
C THR A 64 0.11 -10.86 -4.81
N SER A 65 1.24 -10.18 -4.66
CA SER A 65 2.02 -10.19 -3.42
C SER A 65 2.65 -8.83 -3.18
N VAL A 66 2.49 -8.33 -1.96
CA VAL A 66 3.16 -7.13 -1.47
C VAL A 66 3.72 -7.40 -0.08
N LYS A 67 4.89 -6.83 0.20
CA LYS A 67 5.51 -6.84 1.51
C LYS A 67 5.78 -5.40 1.95
N GLY A 68 5.22 -5.02 3.09
CA GLY A 68 5.23 -3.64 3.56
C GLY A 68 4.19 -3.35 4.64
N VAL A 69 4.28 -2.14 5.18
CA VAL A 69 3.24 -1.54 6.02
C VAL A 69 2.50 -0.50 5.19
N PHE A 70 1.18 -0.60 5.11
CA PHE A 70 0.32 0.29 4.33
C PHE A 70 -0.68 0.95 5.26
N ILE A 71 -0.61 2.27 5.40
CA ILE A 71 -1.45 3.06 6.29
C ILE A 71 -2.21 4.07 5.45
N ALA A 72 -3.53 3.96 5.44
CA ALA A 72 -4.38 4.91 4.73
C ALA A 72 -5.78 5.05 5.32
N ASN A 73 -6.49 6.11 4.96
CA ASN A 73 -7.92 6.22 5.29
C ASN A 73 -8.72 5.22 4.45
N GLU A 74 -8.41 5.11 3.16
CA GLU A 74 -9.07 4.18 2.25
C GLU A 74 -8.05 3.24 1.58
N ILE A 75 -8.34 1.94 1.58
CA ILE A 75 -7.54 0.93 0.88
C ILE A 75 -8.45 0.19 -0.11
N SER A 76 -8.02 0.07 -1.36
CA SER A 76 -8.79 -0.61 -2.41
C SER A 76 -7.93 -1.36 -3.41
N VAL A 77 -8.47 -2.45 -3.97
CA VAL A 77 -7.98 -3.10 -5.17
C VAL A 77 -8.81 -2.61 -6.35
N VAL A 78 -8.16 -2.06 -7.36
CA VAL A 78 -8.82 -1.51 -8.56
C VAL A 78 -8.27 -2.15 -9.82
N SER A 79 -9.01 -2.01 -10.92
CA SER A 79 -8.59 -2.54 -12.20
C SER A 79 -7.35 -1.81 -12.74
N GLU A 80 -6.65 -2.39 -13.71
CA GLU A 80 -5.46 -1.76 -14.28
C GLU A 80 -5.75 -0.35 -14.83
N LYS A 81 -6.86 -0.20 -15.55
CA LYS A 81 -7.31 1.10 -16.05
C LYS A 81 -7.60 2.12 -14.95
N GLU A 82 -8.24 1.72 -13.85
CA GLU A 82 -8.46 2.61 -12.71
C GLU A 82 -7.16 3.00 -12.04
N ALA A 83 -6.20 2.06 -11.94
CA ALA A 83 -4.87 2.33 -11.41
C ALA A 83 -4.10 3.32 -12.30
N ASP A 84 -4.41 3.40 -13.60
CA ASP A 84 -3.90 4.39 -14.53
C ASP A 84 -4.71 5.71 -14.53
N GLY A 85 -5.66 5.87 -13.61
CA GLY A 85 -6.45 7.09 -13.46
C GLY A 85 -7.65 7.18 -14.41
N VAL A 86 -8.01 6.11 -15.11
CA VAL A 86 -9.19 6.07 -15.98
C VAL A 86 -10.44 5.94 -15.12
N THR A 87 -11.33 6.94 -15.19
CA THR A 87 -12.55 7.01 -14.36
C THR A 87 -13.80 6.45 -15.05
N ALA A 88 -13.81 6.36 -16.38
CA ALA A 88 -14.93 5.84 -17.16
C ALA A 88 -14.61 4.42 -17.66
N ILE A 89 -14.88 3.41 -16.82
CA ILE A 89 -14.68 2.00 -17.16
C ILE A 89 -16.04 1.33 -17.35
N PRO A 90 -16.32 0.71 -18.51
CA PRO A 90 -17.57 -0.01 -18.72
C PRO A 90 -17.64 -1.25 -17.84
N GLU A 91 -18.84 -1.57 -17.33
CA GLU A 91 -19.03 -2.69 -16.39
C GLU A 91 -18.52 -4.04 -16.92
N SER A 92 -18.65 -4.27 -18.23
CA SER A 92 -18.16 -5.47 -18.94
C SER A 92 -16.65 -5.68 -18.83
N TYR A 93 -15.88 -4.62 -18.59
CA TYR A 93 -14.44 -4.72 -18.36
C TYR A 93 -14.14 -5.42 -17.03
N TYR A 94 -14.91 -5.16 -15.97
CA TYR A 94 -14.68 -5.81 -14.67
C TYR A 94 -15.01 -7.30 -14.72
N LEU A 95 -16.04 -7.71 -15.47
CA LEU A 95 -16.41 -9.11 -15.63
C LEU A 95 -15.36 -9.95 -16.36
N THR A 96 -14.56 -9.32 -17.23
CA THR A 96 -13.54 -9.99 -18.06
C THR A 96 -12.13 -9.91 -17.48
N ASN A 97 -11.91 -9.10 -16.43
CA ASN A 97 -10.59 -8.86 -15.81
C ASN A 97 -10.58 -9.20 -14.32
N ILE A 98 -11.46 -10.11 -13.90
CA ILE A 98 -11.42 -10.70 -12.56
C ILE A 98 -10.16 -11.55 -12.44
N ILE A 99 -9.39 -11.33 -11.38
CA ILE A 99 -8.20 -12.12 -11.10
C ILE A 99 -8.52 -13.18 -10.05
N ASN A 100 -8.33 -14.43 -10.45
CA ASN A 100 -8.50 -15.61 -9.60
C ASN A 100 -7.22 -15.89 -8.78
N LYS A 101 -6.73 -14.85 -8.11
CA LYS A 101 -5.58 -14.93 -7.19
C LYS A 101 -5.78 -13.98 -6.02
N PRO A 102 -5.52 -14.43 -4.78
CA PRO A 102 -5.62 -13.56 -3.62
C PRO A 102 -4.55 -12.47 -3.67
N LEU A 103 -4.82 -11.35 -2.99
CA LEU A 103 -3.75 -10.43 -2.62
C LEU A 103 -3.09 -10.94 -1.34
N LEU A 104 -1.83 -11.32 -1.42
CA LEU A 104 -1.01 -11.61 -0.24
C LEU A 104 -0.33 -10.33 0.22
N VAL A 105 -0.60 -9.91 1.46
CA VAL A 105 0.11 -8.83 2.13
C VAL A 105 0.96 -9.42 3.26
N THR A 106 2.28 -9.31 3.15
CA THR A 106 3.22 -9.66 4.23
C THR A 106 3.66 -8.39 4.95
N GLY A 107 3.12 -8.15 6.13
CA GLY A 107 3.24 -6.91 6.88
C GLY A 107 1.88 -6.46 7.38
N ASN A 108 1.61 -5.16 7.33
CA ASN A 108 0.44 -4.57 7.96
C ASN A 108 -0.41 -3.80 6.95
N LEU A 109 -1.73 -4.00 7.03
CA LEU A 109 -2.72 -3.11 6.41
C LEU A 109 -3.45 -2.38 7.53
N VAL A 110 -3.42 -1.05 7.50
CA VAL A 110 -4.09 -0.19 8.47
C VAL A 110 -5.01 0.75 7.70
N ALA A 111 -6.31 0.43 7.71
CA ALA A 111 -7.36 1.31 7.24
C ALA A 111 -7.87 2.15 8.42
N LEU A 112 -7.73 3.47 8.33
CA LEU A 112 -8.04 4.40 9.43
C LEU A 112 -9.50 4.85 9.44
N ASP A 113 -10.20 4.78 8.30
CA ASP A 113 -11.63 5.10 8.21
C ASP A 113 -12.45 3.81 8.34
N GLU A 114 -13.07 3.63 9.50
CA GLU A 114 -13.92 2.47 9.81
C GLU A 114 -15.15 2.36 8.89
N ASN A 115 -15.58 3.47 8.29
CA ASN A 115 -16.72 3.50 7.37
C ASN A 115 -16.33 3.09 5.94
N LYS A 116 -15.03 2.88 5.67
CA LYS A 116 -14.50 2.49 4.36
C LYS A 116 -13.80 1.13 4.46
N PRO A 117 -14.56 0.01 4.44
CA PRO A 117 -13.94 -1.31 4.42
C PRO A 117 -13.05 -1.47 3.19
N ILE A 118 -12.00 -2.29 3.31
CA ILE A 118 -11.07 -2.57 2.22
C ILE A 118 -11.86 -3.15 1.05
N LYS A 119 -11.81 -2.48 -0.11
CA LYS A 119 -12.53 -2.91 -1.32
C LYS A 119 -11.65 -3.88 -2.12
N TYR A 120 -12.06 -5.12 -2.30
CA TYR A 120 -11.31 -6.17 -3.05
C TYR A 120 -12.15 -6.90 -4.12
N TRP A 121 -13.18 -6.25 -4.66
CA TRP A 121 -14.28 -6.92 -5.36
C TRP A 121 -13.87 -7.50 -6.73
N LEU A 122 -12.69 -7.10 -7.22
CA LEU A 122 -12.07 -7.59 -8.46
C LEU A 122 -11.26 -8.89 -8.28
N ARG A 123 -11.28 -9.47 -7.07
CA ARG A 123 -10.68 -10.75 -6.74
C ARG A 123 -11.76 -11.75 -6.34
N LYS A 124 -12.15 -12.58 -7.29
CA LYS A 124 -13.05 -13.71 -7.06
C LYS A 124 -12.25 -14.98 -7.26
N LEU A 125 -12.17 -15.79 -6.21
CA LEU A 125 -11.52 -17.09 -6.28
C LEU A 125 -12.53 -18.13 -6.75
N ASP A 126 -12.08 -19.13 -7.51
CA ASP A 126 -12.92 -20.28 -7.88
C ASP A 126 -13.30 -21.09 -6.64
N ASP A 127 -12.43 -21.09 -5.63
CA ASP A 127 -12.64 -21.72 -4.34
C ASP A 127 -13.09 -20.66 -3.31
N ASN A 128 -14.37 -20.66 -2.98
CA ASN A 128 -14.97 -19.77 -1.98
C ASN A 128 -14.46 -20.02 -0.55
N ARG A 129 -13.66 -21.06 -0.32
CA ARG A 129 -13.01 -21.31 0.98
C ARG A 129 -11.72 -20.51 1.16
N GLN A 130 -11.20 -19.93 0.07
CA GLN A 130 -9.97 -19.15 0.11
C GLN A 130 -10.31 -17.65 0.25
N PRO A 131 -9.58 -16.89 1.07
CA PRO A 131 -9.81 -15.46 1.20
C PRO A 131 -9.23 -14.69 0.01
N SER A 132 -9.97 -13.73 -0.53
CA SER A 132 -9.49 -12.84 -1.61
C SER A 132 -8.36 -11.89 -1.16
N LEU A 133 -8.18 -11.72 0.16
CA LEU A 133 -7.13 -10.94 0.79
C LEU A 133 -6.53 -11.76 1.95
N PHE A 134 -5.22 -11.97 1.92
CA PHE A 134 -4.50 -12.66 3.00
C PHE A 134 -3.48 -11.71 3.61
N VAL A 135 -3.57 -11.46 4.91
CA VAL A 135 -2.62 -10.60 5.64
C VAL A 135 -1.80 -11.46 6.58
N LYS A 136 -0.49 -11.52 6.34
CA LYS A 136 0.49 -12.14 7.22
C LYS A 136 1.24 -11.03 7.96
N PHE A 137 0.92 -10.85 9.23
CA PHE A 137 1.63 -9.90 10.09
C PHE A 137 3.14 -10.20 10.10
N ASP A 138 3.95 -9.16 9.87
CA ASP A 138 5.41 -9.22 9.96
C ASP A 138 5.88 -8.16 10.97
N VAL A 139 6.19 -8.63 12.18
CA VAL A 139 6.65 -7.78 13.30
C VAL A 139 7.83 -6.93 12.88
N LYS A 140 8.77 -7.50 12.11
CA LYS A 140 10.01 -6.82 11.72
C LYS A 140 9.72 -5.63 10.82
N GLN A 141 8.81 -5.80 9.85
CA GLN A 141 8.35 -4.72 8.97
C GLN A 141 7.80 -3.54 9.77
N TYR A 142 7.04 -3.81 10.82
CA TYR A 142 6.48 -2.78 11.69
C TYR A 142 7.53 -2.09 12.55
N THR A 143 8.35 -2.87 13.28
CA THR A 143 9.34 -2.32 14.22
C THR A 143 10.45 -1.53 13.52
N ASP A 144 10.84 -1.94 12.31
CA ASP A 144 11.88 -1.26 11.53
C ASP A 144 11.48 0.18 11.14
N GLY A 145 10.20 0.47 10.98
CA GLY A 145 9.72 1.81 10.65
C GLY A 145 9.32 2.67 11.84
N MET A 146 9.24 2.11 13.05
CA MET A 146 8.95 2.87 14.27
C MET A 146 9.90 4.08 14.48
N PRO A 147 11.21 4.01 14.23
CA PRO A 147 12.09 5.17 14.36
C PRO A 147 11.68 6.35 13.45
N CYS A 148 11.11 6.07 12.28
CA CYS A 148 10.63 7.08 11.34
C CYS A 148 9.23 7.60 11.72
N LEU A 149 8.41 6.79 12.40
CA LEU A 149 7.08 7.17 12.89
C LEU A 149 7.11 7.82 14.29
N GLY A 150 8.20 7.65 15.02
CA GLY A 150 8.32 7.97 16.45
C GLY A 150 8.74 9.41 16.80
N VAL A 151 8.98 10.29 15.82
CA VAL A 151 9.32 11.71 16.10
C VAL A 151 8.07 12.54 16.36
N SER A 152 7.42 12.31 17.50
CA SER A 152 6.52 13.29 18.11
C SER A 152 7.33 14.21 19.02
N LYS A 153 7.48 15.49 18.64
CA LYS A 153 8.01 16.52 19.55
C LYS A 153 6.95 16.84 20.59
N TYR A 154 7.04 16.25 21.78
CA TYR A 154 6.28 16.72 22.93
C TYR A 154 6.82 18.10 23.35
N LYS A 155 6.09 19.17 23.06
CA LYS A 155 6.29 20.46 23.73
C LYS A 155 5.67 20.32 25.13
N TRP A 156 6.49 19.97 26.12
CA TRP A 156 6.11 20.11 27.52
C TRP A 156 6.00 21.60 27.84
N ASN A 157 4.79 22.13 27.93
CA ASN A 157 4.55 23.41 28.59
C ASN A 157 4.30 23.11 30.07
N GLN A 158 5.30 23.36 30.91
CA GLN A 158 5.09 23.39 32.36
C GLN A 158 4.27 24.64 32.66
N LEU A 159 3.00 24.45 33.04
CA LEU A 159 2.20 25.52 33.63
C LEU A 159 2.78 25.77 35.03
N GLN A 160 3.34 26.96 35.24
CA GLN A 160 3.80 27.44 36.54
C GLN A 160 2.83 28.48 37.07
#